data_AF-A0A0Q3TFT9-F1
#
_entry.id   AF-A0A0Q3TFT9-F1
#
_cell.length_a   1.000
_cell.length_b   1.000
_cell.length_c   1.000
_cell.angle_alpha   90.00
_cell.angle_beta   90.00
_cell.angle_gamma   90.00
#
_symmetry.space_group_name_H-M   'P 1'
#
loop_
_entity.id
_entity.type
_entity.pdbx_description
1 polymer ?
#
loop_
_entity_poly.entity_id
_entity_poly.type
_entity_poly.pdbx_seq_one_letter_code
_entity_poly.pdbx_strand_id
1 'polypeptide(L)'
;MIGFSLFMAGCSNGEQTEKEQPSKKSEPVQVSKFEIKKASPQRLERINGLGYPGNDEGLYIASHQGIKVFTDKGWLEGSTQKHEYMGFQASEDGFYASGIPEESSDLKSPLGLVKSTDKGATLKKLAFYGESNFQFLSKGYGTNTIYMINQEENSMLEPGVYLSDDEGKSWSPVALKGFEADTLGMIAAHPTNSNKMAMSTRSGIFLSKDKGANMERATAPVMTTALAFSEENLYYSAVEENKVLFYRMDIHTKKAVQLEIPFLNYDNPVTFIAVNHKNNATIAFATYLNDVYESNDDGKNWDLVLKNGKIE
;
A
#
# COMPACT_ATOMS: atom_id res chain seq x y z
N MET A 1 -79.86 9.18 -24.45
CA MET A 1 -79.53 9.56 -25.85
C MET A 1 -78.03 9.80 -25.92
N ILE A 2 -77.43 9.52 -27.07
CA ILE A 2 -75.99 9.55 -27.41
C ILE A 2 -75.37 8.14 -27.38
N GLY A 3 -75.10 7.65 -28.58
CA GLY A 3 -74.32 6.47 -28.88
C GLY A 3 -73.16 6.80 -29.81
N PHE A 4 -72.10 6.02 -29.65
CA PHE A 4 -71.13 5.50 -30.63
C PHE A 4 -70.69 6.36 -31.84
N SER A 5 -69.37 6.54 -32.01
CA SER A 5 -68.53 5.65 -32.86
C SER A 5 -67.08 6.15 -33.02
N LEU A 6 -66.16 5.18 -33.09
CA LEU A 6 -64.75 5.30 -33.50
C LEU A 6 -64.60 5.60 -35.01
N PHE A 7 -63.51 6.26 -35.38
CA PHE A 7 -62.88 6.12 -36.71
C PHE A 7 -61.34 6.10 -36.58
N MET A 8 -60.70 5.15 -37.29
CA MET A 8 -59.27 5.14 -37.60
C MET A 8 -58.99 5.84 -38.93
N ALA A 9 -57.88 6.58 -38.99
CA ALA A 9 -57.07 6.93 -40.17
C ALA A 9 -55.71 7.39 -39.61
N GLY A 10 -54.52 7.11 -40.13
CA GLY A 10 -54.05 6.84 -41.49
C GLY A 10 -52.78 7.70 -41.67
N CYS A 11 -51.62 7.09 -41.92
CA CYS A 11 -50.31 7.76 -42.00
C CYS A 11 -50.16 8.68 -43.23
N SER A 12 -49.37 9.76 -43.13
CA SER A 12 -48.58 10.30 -44.25
C SER A 12 -47.50 11.31 -43.80
N ASN A 13 -46.26 10.98 -44.17
CA ASN A 13 -45.06 11.77 -44.51
C ASN A 13 -44.68 13.07 -43.80
N GLY A 14 -43.48 13.03 -43.21
CA GLY A 14 -42.52 14.14 -43.21
C GLY A 14 -41.09 13.58 -43.24
N GLU A 15 -40.45 13.55 -44.42
CA GLU A 15 -39.02 13.27 -44.56
C GLU A 15 -38.20 14.39 -43.90
N GLN A 16 -37.43 14.07 -42.86
CA GLN A 16 -36.25 14.83 -42.48
C GLN A 16 -35.03 13.97 -42.79
N THR A 17 -34.25 14.41 -43.77
CA THR A 17 -32.98 13.80 -44.16
C THR A 17 -31.96 14.08 -43.06
N GLU A 18 -31.77 13.13 -42.15
CA GLU A 18 -30.68 13.15 -41.18
C GLU A 18 -29.38 12.81 -41.93
N LYS A 19 -28.49 13.80 -42.06
CA LYS A 19 -27.15 13.58 -42.62
C LYS A 19 -26.37 12.73 -41.64
N GLU A 20 -26.16 11.45 -41.98
CA GLU A 20 -25.19 10.59 -41.29
C GLU A 20 -23.82 11.27 -41.28
N GLN A 21 -23.38 11.69 -40.09
CA GLN A 21 -21.96 11.96 -39.88
C GLN A 21 -21.21 10.63 -40.03
N PRO A 22 -20.10 10.58 -40.78
CA PRO A 22 -19.31 9.37 -40.87
C PRO A 22 -18.83 9.01 -39.48
N SER A 23 -19.19 7.81 -39.01
CA SER A 23 -18.62 7.25 -37.79
C SER A 23 -17.11 7.25 -37.95
N LYS A 24 -16.40 7.99 -37.09
CA LYS A 24 -14.96 7.82 -36.93
C LYS A 24 -14.78 6.35 -36.56
N LYS A 25 -14.25 5.56 -37.50
CA LYS A 25 -13.68 4.26 -37.19
C LYS A 25 -12.76 4.48 -36.00
N SER A 26 -13.13 3.93 -34.85
CA SER A 26 -12.23 3.82 -33.72
C SER A 26 -11.01 3.06 -34.23
N GLU A 27 -9.88 3.77 -34.35
CA GLU A 27 -8.61 3.10 -34.53
C GLU A 27 -8.48 2.07 -33.40
N PRO A 28 -8.02 0.84 -33.70
CA PRO A 28 -7.82 -0.15 -32.65
C PRO A 28 -6.93 0.47 -31.58
N VAL A 29 -7.42 0.54 -30.34
CA VAL A 29 -6.63 0.98 -29.19
C VAL A 29 -5.39 0.11 -29.18
N GLN A 30 -4.26 0.70 -29.52
CA GLN A 30 -3.00 0.01 -29.55
C GLN A 30 -2.65 -0.30 -28.09
N VAL A 31 -2.90 -1.54 -27.66
CA VAL A 31 -2.56 -2.00 -26.32
C VAL A 31 -1.04 -1.95 -26.22
N SER A 32 -0.53 -0.82 -25.70
CA SER A 32 0.91 -0.64 -25.54
C SER A 32 1.40 -1.64 -24.51
N LYS A 33 2.36 -2.47 -24.91
CA LYS A 33 2.97 -3.49 -24.07
C LYS A 33 3.57 -2.84 -22.82
N PHE A 34 3.44 -3.51 -21.68
CA PHE A 34 4.09 -3.08 -20.45
C PHE A 34 5.61 -3.17 -20.61
N GLU A 35 6.29 -2.06 -20.31
CA GLU A 35 7.74 -1.93 -20.33
C GLU A 35 8.20 -1.08 -19.13
N ILE A 36 9.34 -1.44 -18.56
CA ILE A 36 10.01 -0.61 -17.57
C ILE A 36 10.91 0.37 -18.31
N LYS A 37 10.70 1.66 -18.05
CA LYS A 37 11.47 2.75 -18.64
C LYS A 37 11.97 3.71 -17.56
N LYS A 38 12.88 4.62 -17.93
CA LYS A 38 13.24 5.74 -17.07
C LYS A 38 11.99 6.58 -16.79
N ALA A 39 11.77 6.93 -15.53
CA ALA A 39 10.67 7.79 -15.12
C ALA A 39 10.86 9.19 -15.74
N SER A 40 9.79 9.72 -16.32
CA SER A 40 9.79 11.13 -16.75
C SER A 40 9.77 12.05 -15.53
N PRO A 41 10.28 13.30 -15.66
CA PRO A 41 10.16 14.29 -14.61
C PRO A 41 8.70 14.48 -14.21
N GLN A 42 8.40 14.31 -12.92
CA GLN A 42 7.04 14.30 -12.40
C GLN A 42 7.04 14.56 -10.90
N ARG A 43 5.85 14.79 -10.33
CA ARG A 43 5.67 14.89 -8.89
C ARG A 43 4.69 13.83 -8.41
N LEU A 44 5.12 13.01 -7.47
CA LEU A 44 4.24 12.07 -6.77
C LEU A 44 3.40 12.87 -5.77
N GLU A 45 2.09 12.92 -6.00
CA GLU A 45 1.14 13.59 -5.09
C GLU A 45 1.00 12.84 -3.76
N ARG A 46 1.11 11.51 -3.81
CA ARG A 46 0.96 10.64 -2.64
C ARG A 46 1.82 9.40 -2.77
N ILE A 47 2.51 9.08 -1.68
CA ILE A 47 3.12 7.76 -1.42
C ILE A 47 2.15 6.94 -0.57
N ASN A 48 1.82 5.73 -1.04
CA ASN A 48 0.91 4.79 -0.39
C ASN A 48 1.63 3.56 0.20
N GLY A 49 2.96 3.56 0.15
CA GLY A 49 3.83 2.54 0.71
C GLY A 49 5.15 2.48 -0.04
N LEU A 50 6.15 1.85 0.58
CA LEU A 50 7.45 1.57 -0.02
C LEU A 50 8.01 0.25 0.50
N GLY A 51 8.94 -0.35 -0.23
CA GLY A 51 9.58 -1.60 0.17
C GLY A 51 10.56 -2.13 -0.86
N TYR A 52 11.31 -3.17 -0.50
CA TYR A 52 12.29 -3.84 -1.37
C TYR A 52 11.82 -5.26 -1.69
N PRO A 53 11.15 -5.50 -2.83
CA PRO A 53 10.81 -6.85 -3.29
C PRO A 53 12.06 -7.72 -3.44
N GLY A 54 11.99 -9.00 -3.02
CA GLY A 54 13.17 -9.89 -3.02
C GLY A 54 13.60 -10.36 -4.41
N ASN A 55 12.69 -10.31 -5.38
CA ASN A 55 12.93 -10.61 -6.78
C ASN A 55 13.53 -9.43 -7.58
N ASP A 56 13.92 -8.35 -6.90
CA ASP A 56 14.58 -7.19 -7.48
C ASP A 56 15.59 -6.58 -6.49
N GLU A 57 16.23 -5.48 -6.88
CA GLU A 57 17.20 -4.75 -6.05
C GLU A 57 16.75 -3.32 -5.70
N GLY A 58 15.80 -2.75 -6.46
CA GLY A 58 15.37 -1.36 -6.28
C GLY A 58 14.40 -1.15 -5.12
N LEU A 59 14.35 0.10 -4.62
CA LEU A 59 13.31 0.55 -3.70
C LEU A 59 12.02 0.84 -4.48
N TYR A 60 10.94 0.14 -4.16
CA TYR A 60 9.64 0.32 -4.79
C TYR A 60 8.84 1.34 -3.99
N ILE A 61 8.17 2.24 -4.70
CA ILE A 61 7.24 3.22 -4.13
C ILE A 61 5.89 3.04 -4.81
N ALA A 62 4.88 2.71 -4.02
CA ALA A 62 3.49 2.75 -4.46
C ALA A 62 3.02 4.21 -4.48
N SER A 63 2.61 4.68 -5.65
CA SER A 63 2.06 6.02 -5.84
C SER A 63 0.65 5.94 -6.44
N HIS A 64 -0.02 7.09 -6.53
CA HIS A 64 -1.26 7.26 -7.30
C HIS A 64 -1.11 6.98 -8.81
N GLN A 65 0.11 6.81 -9.32
CA GLN A 65 0.42 6.53 -10.74
C GLN A 65 1.34 5.31 -10.88
N GLY A 66 0.95 4.20 -10.26
CA GLY A 66 1.69 2.94 -10.30
C GLY A 66 2.92 2.92 -9.40
N ILE A 67 3.77 1.92 -9.65
CA ILE A 67 5.03 1.72 -8.94
C ILE A 67 6.12 2.58 -9.57
N LYS A 68 6.85 3.32 -8.73
CA LYS A 68 8.17 3.87 -9.08
C LYS A 68 9.25 3.01 -8.46
N VAL A 69 10.34 2.79 -9.17
CA VAL A 69 11.47 2.00 -8.68
C VAL A 69 12.72 2.88 -8.67
N PHE A 70 13.27 3.13 -7.48
CA PHE A 70 14.55 3.81 -7.33
C PHE A 70 15.69 2.78 -7.40
N THR A 71 16.71 3.11 -8.20
CA THR A 71 17.90 2.28 -8.43
C THR A 71 19.14 3.16 -8.48
N ASP A 72 20.32 2.54 -8.50
CA ASP A 72 21.61 3.20 -8.78
C ASP A 72 21.62 3.98 -10.11
N LYS A 73 20.80 3.58 -11.08
CA LYS A 73 20.63 4.23 -12.40
C LYS A 73 19.55 5.31 -12.40
N GLY A 74 18.94 5.59 -11.25
CA GLY A 74 17.86 6.55 -11.07
C GLY A 74 16.47 5.91 -11.07
N TRP A 75 15.46 6.76 -11.27
CA TRP A 75 14.05 6.39 -11.17
C TRP A 75 13.53 5.69 -12.43
N LEU A 76 12.84 4.59 -12.23
CA LEU A 76 12.15 3.81 -13.26
C LEU A 76 10.63 3.77 -13.01
N GLU A 77 9.85 3.57 -14.07
CA GLU A 77 8.40 3.39 -14.01
C GLU A 77 7.90 2.46 -15.12
N GLY A 78 6.69 1.92 -14.94
CA GLY A 78 5.96 1.21 -15.99
C GLY A 78 5.41 2.16 -17.07
N SER A 79 5.42 1.72 -18.33
CA SER A 79 4.79 2.43 -19.44
C SER A 79 3.26 2.51 -19.31
N THR A 80 2.65 1.46 -18.77
CA THR A 80 1.21 1.26 -18.53
C THR A 80 1.00 0.57 -17.18
N GLN A 81 -0.25 0.19 -16.86
CA GLN A 81 -0.63 -0.47 -15.59
C GLN A 81 -0.35 0.44 -14.38
N LYS A 82 -0.67 1.74 -14.54
CA LYS A 82 -0.43 2.78 -13.53
C LYS A 82 -1.51 2.79 -12.45
N HIS A 83 -1.83 1.61 -11.91
CA HIS A 83 -2.81 1.45 -10.84
C HIS A 83 -2.41 2.27 -9.60
N GLU A 84 -3.40 2.86 -8.91
CA GLU A 84 -3.16 3.45 -7.60
C GLU A 84 -3.15 2.33 -6.57
N TYR A 85 -1.96 1.89 -6.16
CA TYR A 85 -1.81 0.88 -5.13
C TYR A 85 -1.98 1.47 -3.74
N MET A 86 -2.67 0.73 -2.87
CA MET A 86 -2.87 1.03 -1.44
C MET A 86 -2.50 -0.20 -0.61
N GLY A 87 -2.14 0.01 0.67
CA GLY A 87 -1.73 -1.10 1.53
C GLY A 87 -0.56 -1.90 0.94
N PHE A 88 0.35 -1.22 0.24
CA PHE A 88 1.47 -1.85 -0.47
C PHE A 88 2.43 -2.53 0.51
N GLN A 89 2.79 -3.77 0.23
CA GLN A 89 3.70 -4.58 1.05
C GLN A 89 4.66 -5.36 0.13
N ALA A 90 5.97 -5.11 0.25
CA ALA A 90 6.97 -5.92 -0.45
C ALA A 90 7.03 -7.35 0.12
N SER A 91 7.32 -8.32 -0.75
CA SER A 91 7.53 -9.74 -0.42
C SER A 91 8.81 -10.27 -1.06
N GLU A 92 9.25 -11.46 -0.64
CA GLU A 92 10.40 -12.17 -1.21
C GLU A 92 10.34 -12.34 -2.74
N ASP A 93 9.14 -12.38 -3.32
CA ASP A 93 8.92 -12.65 -4.74
C ASP A 93 8.19 -11.53 -5.50
N GLY A 94 8.00 -10.37 -4.89
CA GLY A 94 7.28 -9.26 -5.49
C GLY A 94 6.63 -8.33 -4.47
N PHE A 95 5.33 -8.05 -4.68
CA PHE A 95 4.55 -7.27 -3.72
C PHE A 95 3.09 -7.71 -3.66
N TYR A 96 2.46 -7.41 -2.52
CA TYR A 96 1.03 -7.49 -2.28
C TYR A 96 0.50 -6.08 -2.12
N ALA A 97 -0.73 -5.86 -2.57
CA ALA A 97 -1.39 -4.57 -2.45
C ALA A 97 -2.91 -4.71 -2.55
N SER A 98 -3.59 -3.61 -2.29
CA SER A 98 -4.92 -3.31 -2.80
C SER A 98 -4.86 -2.07 -3.68
N GLY A 99 -6.00 -1.47 -3.99
CA GLY A 99 -6.03 -0.18 -4.68
C GLY A 99 -7.10 -0.05 -5.74
N ILE A 100 -6.90 0.95 -6.60
CA ILE A 100 -7.80 1.33 -7.68
C ILE A 100 -7.09 1.09 -9.02
N PRO A 101 -7.71 0.38 -9.98
CA PRO A 101 -7.09 0.20 -11.27
C PRO A 101 -6.95 1.53 -12.03
N GLU A 102 -5.89 1.68 -12.84
CA GLU A 102 -5.81 2.73 -13.86
C GLU A 102 -7.09 2.77 -14.71
N GLU A 103 -7.59 3.97 -15.01
CA GLU A 103 -8.89 4.18 -15.68
C GLU A 103 -9.02 3.44 -17.02
N SER A 104 -7.93 3.33 -17.77
CA SER A 104 -7.91 2.64 -19.06
C SER A 104 -7.78 1.11 -18.95
N SER A 105 -7.72 0.56 -17.75
CA SER A 105 -7.56 -0.88 -17.53
C SER A 105 -8.90 -1.63 -17.58
N ASP A 106 -8.89 -2.86 -18.11
CA ASP A 106 -10.04 -3.77 -18.07
C ASP A 106 -10.28 -4.41 -16.68
N LEU A 107 -9.54 -3.98 -15.66
CA LEU A 107 -9.70 -4.49 -14.29
C LEU A 107 -10.90 -3.87 -13.59
N LYS A 108 -11.53 -4.64 -12.70
CA LYS A 108 -12.60 -4.16 -11.83
C LYS A 108 -12.02 -3.27 -10.74
N SER A 109 -12.78 -2.26 -10.35
CA SER A 109 -12.50 -1.42 -9.20
C SER A 109 -13.43 -1.79 -8.03
N PRO A 110 -12.93 -1.86 -6.79
CA PRO A 110 -11.52 -1.82 -6.39
C PRO A 110 -10.77 -3.13 -6.73
N LEU A 111 -9.44 -3.14 -6.62
CA LEU A 111 -8.60 -4.30 -6.96
C LEU A 111 -8.76 -5.48 -5.98
N GLY A 112 -9.31 -5.28 -4.77
CA GLY A 112 -9.25 -6.31 -3.73
C GLY A 112 -7.82 -6.51 -3.22
N LEU A 113 -7.52 -7.69 -2.69
CA LEU A 113 -6.14 -8.13 -2.41
C LEU A 113 -5.53 -8.71 -3.69
N VAL A 114 -4.41 -8.14 -4.13
CA VAL A 114 -3.67 -8.56 -5.31
C VAL A 114 -2.20 -8.80 -4.99
N LYS A 115 -1.54 -9.60 -5.84
CA LYS A 115 -0.10 -9.84 -5.85
C LYS A 115 0.47 -9.60 -7.24
N SER A 116 1.66 -9.01 -7.32
CA SER A 116 2.46 -8.94 -8.54
C SER A 116 3.87 -9.45 -8.26
N THR A 117 4.44 -10.15 -9.25
CA THR A 117 5.83 -10.62 -9.25
C THR A 117 6.64 -10.01 -10.40
N ASP A 118 6.08 -9.01 -11.09
CA ASP A 118 6.58 -8.48 -12.36
C ASP A 118 6.43 -6.95 -12.45
N LYS A 119 6.72 -6.24 -11.34
CA LYS A 119 6.70 -4.77 -11.27
C LYS A 119 5.34 -4.13 -11.51
N GLY A 120 4.26 -4.89 -11.31
CA GLY A 120 2.89 -4.45 -11.55
C GLY A 120 2.43 -4.62 -13.00
N ALA A 121 3.18 -5.31 -13.84
CA ALA A 121 2.75 -5.62 -15.20
C ALA A 121 1.49 -6.50 -15.20
N THR A 122 1.44 -7.47 -14.29
CA THR A 122 0.27 -8.32 -14.09
C THR A 122 -0.10 -8.42 -12.61
N LEU A 123 -1.39 -8.63 -12.35
CA LEU A 123 -1.96 -8.77 -11.02
C LEU A 123 -2.66 -10.12 -10.87
N LYS A 124 -2.12 -10.96 -9.98
CA LYS A 124 -2.82 -12.14 -9.46
C LYS A 124 -3.85 -11.66 -8.44
N LYS A 125 -5.12 -11.93 -8.71
CA LYS A 125 -6.26 -11.60 -7.84
C LYS A 125 -6.37 -12.66 -6.75
N LEU A 126 -6.27 -12.27 -5.49
CA LEU A 126 -6.25 -13.20 -4.36
C LEU A 126 -7.60 -13.24 -3.66
N ALA A 127 -8.15 -12.07 -3.28
CA ALA A 127 -9.41 -11.97 -2.55
C ALA A 127 -10.12 -10.63 -2.82
N PHE A 128 -11.45 -10.58 -2.65
CA PHE A 128 -12.27 -9.35 -2.69
C PHE A 128 -12.14 -8.49 -3.96
N TYR A 129 -11.83 -9.13 -5.09
CA TYR A 129 -11.62 -8.44 -6.37
C TYR A 129 -12.93 -7.81 -6.89
N GLY A 130 -12.92 -6.50 -7.11
CA GLY A 130 -14.10 -5.73 -7.49
C GLY A 130 -15.05 -5.43 -6.35
N GLU A 131 -14.61 -5.61 -5.10
CA GLU A 131 -15.48 -5.56 -3.93
C GLU A 131 -14.97 -4.62 -2.84
N SER A 132 -13.73 -4.79 -2.39
CA SER A 132 -13.18 -4.02 -1.27
C SER A 132 -11.80 -3.44 -1.58
N ASN A 133 -11.50 -2.29 -0.99
CA ASN A 133 -10.19 -1.64 -1.05
C ASN A 133 -9.57 -1.61 0.34
N PHE A 134 -8.31 -2.04 0.47
CA PHE A 134 -7.66 -2.18 1.77
C PHE A 134 -6.45 -1.27 1.89
N GLN A 135 -6.59 -0.21 2.69
CA GLN A 135 -5.49 0.73 2.98
C GLN A 135 -4.54 0.20 4.07
N PHE A 136 -5.05 -0.62 4.98
CA PHE A 136 -4.34 -1.14 6.14
C PHE A 136 -4.08 -2.64 5.98
N LEU A 137 -3.05 -2.94 5.19
CA LEU A 137 -2.56 -4.29 4.92
C LEU A 137 -1.15 -4.44 5.48
N SER A 138 -0.86 -5.61 6.02
CA SER A 138 0.49 -6.01 6.43
C SER A 138 0.78 -7.42 5.95
N LYS A 139 1.97 -7.64 5.40
CA LYS A 139 2.39 -8.96 4.91
C LYS A 139 3.77 -9.29 5.45
N GLY A 140 3.94 -10.46 6.05
CA GLY A 140 5.26 -10.89 6.53
C GLY A 140 6.17 -11.20 5.34
N TYR A 141 7.29 -10.49 5.18
CA TYR A 141 8.11 -10.48 3.97
C TYR A 141 8.36 -11.86 3.32
N GLY A 142 8.74 -12.86 4.13
CA GLY A 142 8.97 -14.25 3.73
C GLY A 142 7.96 -15.26 4.27
N THR A 143 6.84 -14.79 4.84
CA THR A 143 5.75 -15.65 5.29
C THR A 143 4.51 -15.48 4.42
N ASN A 144 3.55 -16.40 4.57
CA ASN A 144 2.21 -16.29 3.98
C ASN A 144 1.23 -15.49 4.86
N THR A 145 1.71 -14.96 5.98
CA THR A 145 0.90 -14.25 6.97
C THR A 145 0.55 -12.86 6.46
N ILE A 146 -0.74 -12.59 6.36
CA ILE A 146 -1.33 -11.31 5.97
C ILE A 146 -2.25 -10.85 7.10
N TYR A 147 -2.02 -9.66 7.62
CA TYR A 147 -2.98 -8.97 8.48
C TYR A 147 -3.71 -7.89 7.69
N MET A 148 -4.97 -7.69 8.02
CA MET A 148 -5.82 -6.70 7.38
C MET A 148 -6.72 -6.04 8.41
N ILE A 149 -6.79 -4.72 8.39
CA ILE A 149 -7.81 -3.98 9.12
C ILE A 149 -8.92 -3.67 8.12
N ASN A 150 -10.02 -4.41 8.24
CA ASN A 150 -11.21 -4.20 7.45
C ASN A 150 -12.04 -3.07 8.07
N GLN A 151 -12.35 -2.03 7.29
CA GLN A 151 -13.06 -0.84 7.78
C GLN A 151 -14.57 -0.89 7.49
N GLU A 152 -14.96 -1.65 6.46
CA GLU A 152 -16.34 -1.75 5.98
C GLU A 152 -16.71 -3.22 5.78
N GLU A 153 -17.96 -3.58 6.04
CA GLU A 153 -18.45 -4.94 5.80
C GLU A 153 -18.31 -5.32 4.32
N ASN A 154 -17.92 -6.56 4.06
CA ASN A 154 -17.88 -7.16 2.74
C ASN A 154 -18.44 -8.60 2.80
N SER A 155 -18.43 -9.31 1.68
CA SER A 155 -19.03 -10.64 1.51
C SER A 155 -18.52 -11.71 2.47
N MET A 156 -17.35 -11.52 3.10
CA MET A 156 -16.80 -12.47 4.08
C MET A 156 -16.48 -11.86 5.44
N LEU A 157 -16.28 -10.55 5.55
CA LEU A 157 -15.69 -9.91 6.73
C LEU A 157 -16.53 -8.72 7.20
N GLU A 158 -16.73 -8.64 8.50
CA GLU A 158 -17.21 -7.46 9.21
C GLU A 158 -16.06 -6.44 9.40
N PRO A 159 -16.34 -5.21 9.86
CA PRO A 159 -15.28 -4.31 10.33
C PRO A 159 -14.48 -4.94 11.48
N GLY A 160 -13.15 -4.96 11.37
CA GLY A 160 -12.29 -5.59 12.36
C GLY A 160 -10.88 -5.91 11.86
N VAL A 161 -10.08 -6.57 12.71
CA VAL A 161 -8.73 -7.03 12.35
C VAL A 161 -8.76 -8.51 12.04
N TYR A 162 -8.23 -8.87 10.88
CA TYR A 162 -8.22 -10.23 10.38
C TYR A 162 -6.81 -10.67 9.99
N LEU A 163 -6.61 -11.98 10.05
CA LEU A 163 -5.39 -12.68 9.68
C LEU A 163 -5.73 -13.73 8.62
N SER A 164 -4.86 -13.86 7.63
CA SER A 164 -4.79 -15.01 6.72
C SER A 164 -3.37 -15.57 6.73
N ASP A 165 -3.24 -16.90 6.72
CA ASP A 165 -1.96 -17.61 6.58
C ASP A 165 -1.85 -18.39 5.25
N ASP A 166 -2.79 -18.17 4.33
CA ASP A 166 -2.95 -18.94 3.08
C ASP A 166 -3.10 -18.06 1.83
N GLU A 167 -2.46 -16.89 1.85
CA GLU A 167 -2.53 -15.86 0.79
C GLU A 167 -3.95 -15.29 0.55
N GLY A 168 -4.76 -15.15 1.61
CA GLY A 168 -6.07 -14.52 1.57
C GLY A 168 -7.23 -15.43 1.16
N LYS A 169 -7.03 -16.75 1.13
CA LYS A 169 -8.09 -17.72 0.80
C LYS A 169 -9.05 -17.91 1.97
N SER A 170 -8.53 -17.87 3.19
CA SER A 170 -9.33 -17.89 4.43
C SER A 170 -8.85 -16.82 5.39
N TRP A 171 -9.77 -16.37 6.24
CA TRP A 171 -9.55 -15.26 7.17
C TRP A 171 -10.10 -15.62 8.55
N SER A 172 -9.33 -15.28 9.58
CA SER A 172 -9.72 -15.44 10.99
C SER A 172 -9.63 -14.10 11.72
N PRO A 173 -10.58 -13.77 12.61
CA PRO A 173 -10.50 -12.54 13.40
C PRO A 173 -9.32 -12.61 14.38
N VAL A 174 -8.66 -11.47 14.61
CA VAL A 174 -7.55 -11.32 15.55
C VAL A 174 -8.08 -10.78 16.88
N ALA A 175 -7.79 -11.48 17.98
CA ALA A 175 -8.44 -11.21 19.27
C ALA A 175 -7.95 -9.94 19.99
N LEU A 176 -6.68 -9.56 19.81
CA LEU A 176 -6.05 -8.36 20.40
C LEU A 176 -6.22 -8.25 21.93
N LYS A 177 -6.18 -9.35 22.68
CA LYS A 177 -6.31 -9.31 24.15
C LYS A 177 -5.16 -8.52 24.76
N GLY A 178 -5.43 -7.63 25.72
CA GLY A 178 -4.40 -6.76 26.33
C GLY A 178 -4.02 -5.55 25.47
N PHE A 179 -4.73 -5.31 24.37
CA PHE A 179 -4.53 -4.12 23.53
C PHE A 179 -5.23 -2.90 24.15
N GLU A 180 -4.50 -2.19 25.00
CA GLU A 180 -4.97 -0.99 25.72
C GLU A 180 -4.66 0.31 24.94
N ALA A 181 -5.12 0.38 23.70
CA ALA A 181 -5.05 1.58 22.88
C ALA A 181 -6.44 1.97 22.36
N ASP A 182 -6.70 3.27 22.29
CA ASP A 182 -8.00 3.81 21.89
C ASP A 182 -8.26 3.69 20.38
N THR A 183 -7.20 3.46 19.60
CA THR A 183 -7.26 3.35 18.13
C THR A 183 -6.33 2.26 17.62
N LEU A 184 -6.78 1.51 16.62
CA LEU A 184 -5.88 0.71 15.79
C LEU A 184 -4.92 1.61 15.00
N GLY A 185 -3.77 1.07 14.61
CA GLY A 185 -2.86 1.74 13.69
C GLY A 185 -2.17 0.73 12.77
N MET A 186 -1.03 1.12 12.19
CA MET A 186 -0.33 0.25 11.23
C MET A 186 0.12 -1.05 11.90
N ILE A 187 -0.01 -2.15 11.16
CA ILE A 187 0.46 -3.48 11.57
C ILE A 187 1.77 -3.75 10.83
N ALA A 188 2.77 -4.27 11.52
CA ALA A 188 3.91 -4.94 10.90
C ALA A 188 3.86 -6.43 11.23
N ALA A 189 3.83 -7.28 10.21
CA ALA A 189 4.08 -8.70 10.32
C ALA A 189 5.60 -8.95 10.29
N HIS A 190 6.08 -9.85 11.15
CA HIS A 190 7.49 -10.17 11.18
C HIS A 190 7.92 -10.91 9.89
N PRO A 191 9.11 -10.64 9.34
CA PRO A 191 9.50 -11.12 8.02
C PRO A 191 9.62 -12.64 7.92
N THR A 192 10.11 -13.30 8.97
CA THR A 192 10.40 -14.74 8.99
C THR A 192 9.66 -15.54 10.07
N ASN A 193 8.95 -14.88 10.98
CA ASN A 193 8.28 -15.53 12.10
C ASN A 193 6.79 -15.17 12.09
N SER A 194 5.96 -16.05 11.53
CA SER A 194 4.53 -15.82 11.36
C SER A 194 3.76 -15.56 12.66
N ASN A 195 4.32 -15.92 13.83
CA ASN A 195 3.69 -15.67 15.13
C ASN A 195 3.89 -14.24 15.64
N LYS A 196 4.89 -13.51 15.14
CA LYS A 196 5.22 -12.18 15.64
C LYS A 196 4.57 -11.09 14.79
N MET A 197 3.98 -10.12 15.46
CA MET A 197 3.46 -8.91 14.84
C MET A 197 3.61 -7.72 15.80
N ALA A 198 3.62 -6.52 15.25
CA ALA A 198 3.64 -5.25 16.00
C ALA A 198 2.53 -4.32 15.49
N MET A 199 1.97 -3.48 16.35
CA MET A 199 1.03 -2.43 15.96
C MET A 199 1.47 -1.09 16.54
N SER A 200 1.67 -0.08 15.69
CA SER A 200 1.83 1.32 16.13
C SER A 200 0.48 1.89 16.52
N THR A 201 0.45 2.68 17.58
CA THR A 201 -0.75 3.40 18.01
C THR A 201 -0.37 4.81 18.46
N ARG A 202 -1.39 5.62 18.78
CA ARG A 202 -1.20 6.91 19.46
C ARG A 202 -0.64 6.76 20.88
N SER A 203 -0.74 5.56 21.46
CA SER A 203 -0.36 5.27 22.84
C SER A 203 0.91 4.41 22.92
N GLY A 204 1.66 4.27 21.83
CA GLY A 204 2.88 3.47 21.75
C GLY A 204 2.74 2.23 20.87
N ILE A 205 3.73 1.35 20.96
CA ILE A 205 3.80 0.11 20.18
C ILE A 205 3.33 -1.06 21.02
N PHE A 206 2.52 -1.93 20.43
CA PHE A 206 2.14 -3.21 21.01
C PHE A 206 2.72 -4.36 20.19
N LEU A 207 3.34 -5.32 20.86
CA LEU A 207 3.91 -6.53 20.27
C LEU A 207 3.07 -7.74 20.62
N SER A 208 2.96 -8.68 19.69
CA SER A 208 2.44 -10.02 19.94
C SER A 208 3.44 -11.07 19.47
N LYS A 209 3.45 -12.21 20.17
CA LYS A 209 4.22 -13.41 19.85
C LYS A 209 3.31 -14.59 19.47
N ASP A 210 2.02 -14.34 19.29
CA ASP A 210 0.96 -15.32 19.05
C ASP A 210 -0.10 -14.81 18.06
N LYS A 211 0.36 -14.17 16.99
CA LYS A 211 -0.46 -13.69 15.87
C LYS A 211 -1.55 -12.68 16.24
N GLY A 212 -1.28 -11.86 17.25
CA GLY A 212 -2.21 -10.86 17.78
C GLY A 212 -3.27 -11.44 18.70
N ALA A 213 -3.16 -12.70 19.13
CA ALA A 213 -4.09 -13.24 20.13
C ALA A 213 -3.95 -12.51 21.47
N ASN A 214 -2.70 -12.24 21.90
CA ASN A 214 -2.36 -11.40 23.04
C ASN A 214 -1.36 -10.31 22.63
N MET A 215 -1.58 -9.09 23.12
CA MET A 215 -0.81 -7.89 22.84
C MET A 215 -0.16 -7.39 24.13
N GLU A 216 1.09 -6.96 24.03
CA GLU A 216 1.84 -6.38 25.14
C GLU A 216 2.44 -5.05 24.70
N ARG A 217 2.24 -3.98 25.47
CA ARG A 217 2.87 -2.69 25.19
C ARG A 217 4.40 -2.82 25.30
N ALA A 218 5.12 -2.41 24.28
CA ALA A 218 6.58 -2.51 24.19
C ALA A 218 7.29 -1.18 24.46
N THR A 219 6.57 -0.06 24.40
CA THR A 219 7.12 1.29 24.60
C THR A 219 6.37 2.01 25.71
N ALA A 220 6.96 3.10 26.21
CA ALA A 220 6.19 4.11 26.93
C ALA A 220 5.08 4.71 26.03
N PRO A 221 4.07 5.40 26.61
CA PRO A 221 3.06 6.10 25.83
C PRO A 221 3.69 7.17 24.93
N VAL A 222 3.65 6.95 23.62
CA VAL A 222 4.16 7.88 22.61
C VAL A 222 3.42 7.69 21.29
N MET A 223 3.14 8.78 20.57
CA MET A 223 2.50 8.68 19.26
C MET A 223 3.47 8.04 18.27
N THR A 224 3.19 6.81 17.85
CA THR A 224 4.01 6.09 16.87
C THR A 224 3.36 6.22 15.50
N THR A 225 4.12 6.63 14.49
CA THR A 225 3.58 6.98 13.16
C THR A 225 3.85 5.93 12.10
N ALA A 226 4.92 5.16 12.24
CA ALA A 226 5.29 4.10 11.32
C ALA A 226 6.15 3.04 12.03
N LEU A 227 6.13 1.81 11.53
CA LEU A 227 7.01 0.74 11.97
C LEU A 227 7.31 -0.25 10.86
N ALA A 228 8.46 -0.92 10.95
CA ALA A 228 8.83 -2.05 10.10
C ALA A 228 9.75 -3.00 10.86
N PHE A 229 9.57 -4.30 10.65
CA PHE A 229 10.47 -5.31 11.19
C PHE A 229 11.69 -5.48 10.29
N SER A 230 12.84 -5.70 10.92
CA SER A 230 13.89 -6.61 10.42
C SER A 230 13.72 -7.96 11.14
N GLU A 231 14.67 -8.90 10.98
CA GLU A 231 14.60 -10.19 11.69
C GLU A 231 14.71 -10.05 13.22
N GLU A 232 15.58 -9.16 13.69
CA GLU A 232 15.92 -9.04 15.13
C GLU A 232 15.50 -7.70 15.74
N ASN A 233 15.16 -6.72 14.91
CA ASN A 233 14.81 -5.38 15.35
C ASN A 233 13.47 -4.91 14.78
N LEU A 234 12.80 -4.05 15.53
CA LEU A 234 11.71 -3.20 15.05
C LEU A 234 12.22 -1.77 14.86
N TYR A 235 12.16 -1.28 13.64
CA TYR A 235 12.34 0.13 13.34
C TYR A 235 11.01 0.85 13.48
N TYR A 236 11.01 2.03 14.10
CA TYR A 236 9.78 2.82 14.24
C TYR A 236 10.07 4.32 14.29
N SER A 237 9.07 5.10 13.87
CA SER A 237 9.04 6.54 14.02
C SER A 237 8.02 6.93 15.07
N ALA A 238 8.36 7.94 15.87
CA ALA A 238 7.49 8.51 16.88
C ALA A 238 7.51 10.04 16.82
N VAL A 239 6.43 10.65 17.31
CA VAL A 239 6.33 12.10 17.48
C VAL A 239 6.19 12.43 18.95
N GLU A 240 7.13 13.22 19.47
CA GLU A 240 7.18 13.66 20.85
C GLU A 240 7.70 15.10 20.90
N GLU A 241 7.07 15.96 21.71
CA GLU A 241 7.47 17.38 21.86
C GLU A 241 7.65 18.13 20.51
N ASN A 242 6.76 17.88 19.53
CA ASN A 242 6.84 18.42 18.16
C ASN A 242 8.13 18.04 17.40
N LYS A 243 8.76 16.92 17.75
CA LYS A 243 9.91 16.35 17.03
C LYS A 243 9.53 15.02 16.43
N VAL A 244 9.98 14.79 15.20
CA VAL A 244 9.94 13.47 14.58
C VAL A 244 11.21 12.73 15.01
N LEU A 245 11.03 11.57 15.64
CA LEU A 245 12.10 10.76 16.19
C LEU A 245 12.08 9.38 15.52
N PHE A 246 13.25 8.79 15.33
CA PHE A 246 13.40 7.48 14.69
C PHE A 246 14.19 6.55 15.62
N TYR A 247 13.75 5.31 15.73
CA TYR A 247 14.30 4.36 16.69
C TYR A 247 14.49 2.98 16.06
N ARG A 248 15.45 2.24 16.62
CA ARG A 248 15.62 0.81 16.43
C ARG A 248 15.49 0.12 17.78
N MET A 249 14.53 -0.79 17.91
CA MET A 249 14.30 -1.58 19.12
C MET A 249 14.63 -3.05 18.88
N ASP A 250 15.46 -3.63 19.75
CA ASP A 250 15.68 -5.08 19.79
C ASP A 250 14.39 -5.77 20.28
N ILE A 251 13.88 -6.73 19.51
CA ILE A 251 12.53 -7.30 19.75
C ILE A 251 12.50 -8.28 20.94
N HIS A 252 13.65 -8.74 21.42
CA HIS A 252 13.74 -9.69 22.53
C HIS A 252 13.88 -8.97 23.87
N THR A 253 14.74 -7.96 23.90
CA THR A 253 15.06 -7.16 25.10
C THR A 253 14.19 -5.92 25.23
N LYS A 254 13.52 -5.50 24.15
CA LYS A 254 12.73 -4.25 24.05
C LYS A 254 13.56 -2.98 24.29
N LYS A 255 14.88 -3.08 24.22
CA LYS A 255 15.76 -1.91 24.33
C LYS A 255 15.76 -1.16 23.00
N ALA A 256 15.38 0.11 23.06
CA ALA A 256 15.39 1.01 21.92
C ALA A 256 16.63 1.91 21.94
N VAL A 257 17.18 2.16 20.76
CA VAL A 257 18.22 3.16 20.50
C VAL A 257 17.66 4.15 19.49
N GLN A 258 17.78 5.44 19.78
CA GLN A 258 17.41 6.49 18.83
C GLN A 258 18.46 6.54 17.71
N LEU A 259 17.99 6.62 16.47
CA LEU A 259 18.81 6.86 15.30
C LEU A 259 18.68 8.34 14.90
N GLU A 260 19.79 8.96 14.54
CA GLU A 260 19.76 10.32 14.01
C GLU A 260 19.20 10.28 12.59
N ILE A 261 18.28 11.20 12.30
CA ILE A 261 17.70 11.40 10.97
C ILE A 261 17.85 12.87 10.58
N PRO A 262 17.83 13.20 9.27
CA PRO A 262 17.71 14.57 8.82
C PRO A 262 16.53 15.28 9.49
N PHE A 263 16.66 16.58 9.75
CA PHE A 263 15.61 17.35 10.40
C PHE A 263 14.31 17.30 9.59
N LEU A 264 13.22 16.91 10.25
CA LEU A 264 11.87 16.95 9.72
C LEU A 264 11.02 17.91 10.57
N ASN A 265 10.21 18.73 9.91
CA ASN A 265 9.17 19.48 10.60
C ASN A 265 8.14 18.53 11.20
N TYR A 266 7.49 18.94 12.30
CA TYR A 266 6.51 18.11 12.99
C TYR A 266 5.27 17.78 12.13
N ASP A 267 4.96 18.63 11.15
CA ASP A 267 3.88 18.45 10.19
C ASP A 267 4.26 17.55 9.00
N ASN A 268 5.51 17.06 8.99
CA ASN A 268 6.03 16.11 8.03
C ASN A 268 6.51 14.80 8.71
N PRO A 269 5.65 14.09 9.46
CA PRO A 269 6.05 12.86 10.14
C PRO A 269 6.39 11.76 9.13
N VAL A 270 7.21 10.81 9.55
CA VAL A 270 7.43 9.55 8.81
C VAL A 270 6.13 8.76 8.79
N THR A 271 5.68 8.38 7.59
CA THR A 271 4.45 7.63 7.34
C THR A 271 4.71 6.17 7.00
N PHE A 272 5.89 5.85 6.48
CA PHE A 272 6.26 4.49 6.11
C PHE A 272 7.75 4.25 6.32
N ILE A 273 8.10 3.01 6.68
CA ILE A 273 9.48 2.53 6.83
C ILE A 273 9.61 1.24 6.02
N ALA A 274 10.72 1.08 5.32
CA ALA A 274 11.09 -0.13 4.60
C ALA A 274 12.46 -0.62 5.06
N VAL A 275 12.56 -1.93 5.27
CA VAL A 275 13.83 -2.63 5.50
C VAL A 275 14.11 -3.49 4.29
N ASN A 276 15.34 -3.45 3.78
CA ASN A 276 15.77 -4.39 2.74
C ASN A 276 16.16 -5.72 3.39
N HIS A 277 15.31 -6.73 3.28
CA HIS A 277 15.55 -8.04 3.90
C HIS A 277 16.67 -8.86 3.24
N LYS A 278 17.17 -8.46 2.06
CA LYS A 278 18.37 -9.03 1.42
C LYS A 278 19.65 -8.34 1.87
N ASN A 279 19.55 -7.10 2.35
CA ASN A 279 20.64 -6.33 2.93
C ASN A 279 20.12 -5.49 4.09
N ASN A 280 20.14 -6.04 5.30
CA ASN A 280 19.54 -5.42 6.48
C ASN A 280 20.16 -4.06 6.88
N ALA A 281 21.33 -3.71 6.31
CA ALA A 281 21.93 -2.39 6.46
C ALA A 281 21.23 -1.30 5.64
N THR A 282 20.46 -1.70 4.62
CA THR A 282 19.67 -0.79 3.80
C THR A 282 18.27 -0.62 4.38
N ILE A 283 17.94 0.62 4.76
CA ILE A 283 16.63 1.01 5.27
C ILE A 283 16.19 2.31 4.59
N ALA A 284 14.89 2.47 4.38
CA ALA A 284 14.33 3.69 3.83
C ALA A 284 13.10 4.13 4.63
N PHE A 285 12.79 5.41 4.57
CA PHE A 285 11.53 5.93 5.07
C PHE A 285 10.94 6.97 4.13
N ALA A 286 9.61 7.06 4.13
CA ALA A 286 8.87 8.11 3.48
C ALA A 286 8.10 8.96 4.50
N THR A 287 7.90 10.22 4.16
CA THR A 287 7.24 11.21 5.02
C THR A 287 5.88 11.63 4.46
N TYR A 288 5.10 12.33 5.28
CA TYR A 288 3.77 12.84 4.90
C TYR A 288 3.80 13.77 3.68
N LEU A 289 4.84 14.59 3.54
CA LEU A 289 5.05 15.49 2.40
C LEU A 289 5.80 14.82 1.23
N ASN A 290 5.89 13.48 1.22
CA ASN A 290 6.52 12.69 0.15
C ASN A 290 8.03 12.92 -0.01
N ASP A 291 8.76 13.28 1.06
CA ASP A 291 10.21 13.09 1.09
C ASP A 291 10.52 11.61 1.32
N VAL A 292 11.54 11.09 0.64
CA VAL A 292 12.05 9.72 0.82
C VAL A 292 13.55 9.79 1.10
N TYR A 293 13.95 9.13 2.18
CA TYR A 293 15.35 8.99 2.57
C TYR A 293 15.72 7.52 2.56
N GLU A 294 16.95 7.22 2.15
CA GLU A 294 17.54 5.89 2.16
C GLU A 294 18.87 5.93 2.92
N SER A 295 19.10 4.93 3.76
CA SER A 295 20.36 4.66 4.42
C SER A 295 20.88 3.31 3.94
N ASN A 296 22.20 3.21 3.77
CA ASN A 296 22.90 1.98 3.39
C ASN A 296 23.86 1.48 4.47
N ASP A 297 23.73 2.00 5.70
CA ASP A 297 24.67 1.76 6.81
C ASP A 297 24.00 1.65 8.19
N ASP A 298 22.83 0.97 8.23
CA ASP A 298 22.01 0.75 9.43
C ASP A 298 21.42 2.05 10.03
N GLY A 299 21.15 3.06 9.21
CA GLY A 299 20.56 4.32 9.63
C GLY A 299 21.54 5.30 10.25
N LYS A 300 22.84 5.18 9.98
CA LYS A 300 23.86 6.12 10.45
C LYS A 300 23.93 7.36 9.56
N ASN A 301 23.82 7.17 8.25
CA ASN A 301 23.77 8.24 7.25
C ASN A 301 22.54 8.06 6.36
N TRP A 302 21.97 9.18 5.91
CA TRP A 302 20.73 9.21 5.14
C TRP A 302 20.88 10.07 3.88
N ASP A 303 20.61 9.49 2.73
CA ASP A 303 20.54 10.17 1.45
C ASP A 303 19.09 10.56 1.14
N LEU A 304 18.87 11.81 0.77
CA LEU A 304 17.58 12.28 0.27
C LEU A 304 17.41 11.84 -1.19
N VAL A 305 16.62 10.81 -1.44
CA VAL A 305 16.45 10.21 -2.79
C VAL A 305 15.23 10.78 -3.52
N LEU A 306 14.24 11.29 -2.79
CA LEU A 306 13.08 11.98 -3.34
C LEU A 306 12.72 13.16 -2.44
N LYS A 307 12.63 14.37 -3.00
CA LYS A 307 12.23 15.56 -2.26
C LYS A 307 10.83 15.99 -2.66
N ASN A 308 9.91 15.98 -1.70
CA ASN A 308 8.56 16.48 -1.86
C ASN A 308 7.82 15.88 -3.08
N GLY A 309 8.03 14.57 -3.29
CA GLY A 309 7.51 13.78 -4.41
C GLY A 309 8.19 14.00 -5.76
N LYS A 310 9.19 14.87 -5.89
CA LYS A 310 9.74 15.30 -7.18
C LYS A 310 10.78 14.32 -7.74
N ILE A 311 10.48 13.73 -8.89
CA ILE A 311 11.42 13.01 -9.75
C ILE A 311 11.95 13.99 -10.80
N GLU A 312 13.27 14.09 -10.94
CA GLU A 312 13.95 15.03 -11.86
C GLU A 312 14.48 14.37 -13.15
#